data_AF-A0AAN8IUI4-F1
#
_entry.id   AF-A0AAN8IUI4-F1
#
_cell.length_a   1.000
_cell.length_b   1.000
_cell.length_c   1.000
_cell.angle_alpha   90.00
_cell.angle_beta   90.00
_cell.angle_gamma   90.00
#
_symmetry.space_group_name_H-M   'P 1'
#
loop_
_entity.id
_entity.type
_entity.pdbx_description
1 polymer ?
#
loop_
_entity_poly.entity_id
_entity_poly.type
_entity_poly.pdbx_seq_one_letter_code
_entity_poly.pdbx_strand_id
1 'polypeptide(L)'
;MSCLNLTTAKQRITRLLNDLSHIISECSQYSEGWEFPKNPKELYIFIRTQRNIVNSTVEKLEMKLEKVTAIYGETMTRISEVTTDSDELAKNLQAYWEERNGESILEEARAMIQDLEMRVTELATQDMHIAYADEFDAHLRQRDMPQSDSDPVVARAEVVVGTEPAKRRKNRMGQPTLYEKEEEAPTNCRKIVRNRKTVPLLQSLVLGLTGIRQGRRHHRMQGSGSHQRLNVLQHLWLEVRCASQLTWWLILFLQLKYQTLRRIRKR
;
A
#
# COMPACT_ATOMS: atom_id res chain seq x y z
N MET A 1 6.58 41.86 10.56
CA MET A 1 5.17 41.40 10.67
C MET A 1 4.72 40.94 9.31
N SER A 2 4.72 39.64 9.06
CA SER A 2 4.24 39.07 7.81
C SER A 2 2.71 39.15 7.83
N CYS A 3 2.13 40.05 7.04
CA CYS A 3 0.68 40.20 6.95
C CYS A 3 0.06 38.85 6.54
N LEU A 4 -0.88 38.34 7.34
CA LEU A 4 -1.57 37.09 7.09
C LEU A 4 -2.40 37.21 5.81
N ASN A 5 -1.96 36.55 4.74
CA ASN A 5 -2.68 36.60 3.47
C ASN A 5 -3.78 35.52 3.45
N LEU A 6 -4.86 35.79 4.17
CA LEU A 6 -6.03 34.91 4.28
C LEU A 6 -6.61 34.59 2.89
N THR A 7 -6.61 35.55 1.98
CA THR A 7 -7.06 35.36 0.60
C THR A 7 -6.26 34.28 -0.12
N THR A 8 -4.93 34.28 0.03
CA THR A 8 -4.06 33.25 -0.56
C THR A 8 -4.30 31.88 0.07
N ALA A 9 -4.49 31.82 1.40
CA ALA A 9 -4.81 30.58 2.09
C ALA A 9 -6.14 29.99 1.59
N LYS A 10 -7.20 30.82 1.51
CA LYS A 10 -8.51 30.43 0.98
C LYS A 10 -8.40 29.87 -0.44
N GLN A 11 -7.70 30.56 -1.34
CA GLN A 11 -7.49 30.09 -2.72
C GLN A 11 -6.76 28.74 -2.77
N ARG A 12 -5.73 28.54 -1.95
CA ARG A 12 -5.01 27.26 -1.87
C ARG A 12 -5.91 26.13 -1.37
N ILE A 13 -6.70 26.40 -0.33
CA ILE A 13 -7.69 25.46 0.20
C ILE A 13 -8.72 25.12 -0.89
N THR A 14 -9.26 26.11 -1.60
CA THR A 14 -10.24 25.87 -2.70
C THR A 14 -9.69 24.89 -3.72
N ARG A 15 -8.46 25.13 -4.21
CA ARG A 15 -7.85 24.31 -5.25
C ARG A 15 -7.68 22.87 -4.78
N LEU A 16 -7.21 22.68 -3.55
CA LEU A 16 -6.99 21.34 -3.01
C LEU A 16 -8.30 20.60 -2.68
N LEU A 17 -9.33 21.30 -2.22
CA LEU A 17 -10.65 20.69 -2.03
C LEU A 17 -11.25 20.27 -3.37
N ASN A 18 -11.16 21.10 -4.41
CA ASN A 18 -11.61 20.74 -5.75
C ASN A 18 -10.83 19.53 -6.32
N ASP A 19 -9.51 19.51 -6.13
CA ASP A 19 -8.69 18.36 -6.51
C ASP A 19 -9.13 17.09 -5.78
N LEU A 20 -9.41 17.18 -4.47
CA LEU A 20 -9.91 16.04 -3.68
C LEU A 20 -11.26 15.56 -4.20
N SER A 21 -12.23 16.45 -4.41
CA SER A 21 -13.54 16.10 -4.95
C SER A 21 -13.43 15.42 -6.33
N HIS A 22 -12.51 15.88 -7.18
CA HIS A 22 -12.26 15.24 -8.46
C HIS A 22 -11.66 13.83 -8.30
N ILE A 23 -10.72 13.64 -7.40
CA ILE A 23 -10.16 12.30 -7.16
C ILE A 23 -11.22 11.38 -6.56
N ILE A 24 -12.06 11.87 -5.64
CA ILE A 24 -13.17 11.11 -5.06
C ILE A 24 -14.13 10.64 -6.17
N SER A 25 -14.50 11.52 -7.10
CA SER A 25 -15.37 11.12 -8.21
C SER A 25 -14.72 10.10 -9.13
N GLU A 26 -13.42 10.22 -9.42
CA GLU A 26 -12.65 9.19 -10.14
C GLU A 26 -12.61 7.85 -9.38
N CYS A 27 -12.59 7.88 -8.05
CA CYS A 27 -12.56 6.67 -7.23
C CYS A 27 -13.90 5.93 -7.20
N SER A 28 -15.01 6.61 -7.48
CA SER A 28 -16.34 5.99 -7.51
C SER A 28 -16.42 4.79 -8.46
N GLN A 29 -15.61 4.75 -9.53
CA GLN A 29 -15.53 3.62 -10.44
C GLN A 29 -15.04 2.31 -9.79
N TYR A 30 -14.35 2.39 -8.65
CA TYR A 30 -13.84 1.23 -7.91
C TYR A 30 -14.80 0.78 -6.79
N SER A 31 -15.89 1.51 -6.57
CA SER A 31 -16.91 1.15 -5.60
C SER A 31 -17.72 -0.06 -6.09
N GLU A 32 -17.95 -0.15 -7.41
CA GLU A 32 -18.65 -1.26 -8.05
C GLU A 32 -17.82 -2.56 -8.01
N GLY A 33 -18.50 -3.70 -8.19
CA GLY A 33 -17.85 -4.99 -8.26
C GLY A 33 -16.94 -5.12 -9.48
N TRP A 34 -15.83 -5.83 -9.34
CA TRP A 34 -14.93 -6.09 -10.47
C TRP A 34 -15.50 -7.12 -11.44
N GLU A 35 -15.43 -6.82 -12.73
CA GLU A 35 -15.65 -7.81 -13.79
C GLU A 35 -14.36 -8.57 -14.07
N PHE A 36 -14.19 -9.73 -13.44
CA PHE A 36 -12.98 -10.53 -13.57
C PHE A 36 -12.87 -11.24 -14.93
N PRO A 37 -11.69 -11.20 -15.59
CA PRO A 37 -11.44 -12.01 -16.77
C PRO A 37 -11.58 -13.51 -16.49
N LYS A 38 -12.15 -14.25 -17.45
CA LYS A 38 -12.30 -15.72 -17.35
C LYS A 38 -11.00 -16.46 -17.66
N ASN A 39 -10.12 -15.85 -18.46
CA ASN A 39 -8.84 -16.43 -18.82
C ASN A 39 -7.84 -16.26 -17.65
N PRO A 40 -7.24 -17.34 -17.12
CA PRO A 40 -6.32 -17.26 -15.98
C PRO A 40 -5.15 -16.30 -16.18
N LYS A 41 -4.57 -16.25 -17.38
CA LYS A 41 -3.45 -15.35 -17.69
C LYS A 41 -3.87 -13.88 -17.62
N GLU A 42 -5.03 -13.57 -18.17
CA GLU A 42 -5.59 -12.21 -18.15
C GLU A 42 -6.01 -11.81 -16.74
N LEU A 43 -6.59 -12.74 -15.97
CA LEU A 43 -6.97 -12.52 -14.57
C LEU A 43 -5.76 -12.12 -13.72
N TYR A 44 -4.63 -12.83 -13.87
CA TYR A 44 -3.40 -12.50 -13.16
C TYR A 44 -2.87 -11.10 -13.49
N ILE A 45 -2.84 -10.74 -14.78
CA ILE A 45 -2.42 -9.42 -15.23
C ILE A 45 -3.37 -8.35 -14.70
N PHE A 46 -4.68 -8.61 -14.75
CA PHE A 46 -5.72 -7.71 -14.26
C PHE A 46 -5.54 -7.42 -12.78
N ILE A 47 -5.45 -8.44 -11.92
CA ILE A 47 -5.33 -8.28 -10.47
C ILE A 47 -4.13 -7.41 -10.11
N ARG A 48 -2.97 -7.67 -10.71
CA ARG A 48 -1.75 -6.90 -10.43
C ARG A 48 -1.86 -5.46 -10.92
N THR A 49 -2.43 -5.26 -12.09
CA THR A 49 -2.60 -3.94 -12.68
C THR A 49 -3.57 -3.11 -11.84
N GLN A 50 -4.75 -3.65 -11.54
CA GLN A 50 -5.75 -2.97 -10.73
C GLN A 50 -5.24 -2.68 -9.33
N ARG A 51 -4.56 -3.63 -8.68
CA ARG A 51 -3.96 -3.41 -7.36
C ARG A 51 -2.97 -2.25 -7.37
N ASN A 52 -2.13 -2.14 -8.40
CA ASN A 52 -1.18 -1.04 -8.52
C ASN A 52 -1.87 0.31 -8.77
N ILE A 53 -2.90 0.33 -9.61
CA ILE A 53 -3.69 1.54 -9.89
C ILE A 53 -4.40 2.02 -8.62
N VAL A 54 -5.08 1.12 -7.91
CA VAL A 54 -5.81 1.45 -6.68
C VAL A 54 -4.85 1.92 -5.60
N ASN A 55 -3.72 1.24 -5.39
CA ASN A 55 -2.68 1.69 -4.44
C ASN A 55 -2.17 3.10 -4.76
N SER A 56 -1.88 3.38 -6.03
CA SER A 56 -1.43 4.73 -6.44
C SER A 56 -2.50 5.79 -6.19
N THR A 57 -3.77 5.43 -6.37
CA THR A 57 -4.92 6.31 -6.11
C THR A 57 -5.09 6.59 -4.60
N VAL A 58 -4.94 5.57 -3.75
CA VAL A 58 -4.93 5.73 -2.28
C VAL A 58 -3.82 6.68 -1.84
N GLU A 59 -2.58 6.47 -2.31
CA GLU A 59 -1.44 7.35 -2.00
C GLU A 59 -1.70 8.81 -2.41
N LYS A 60 -2.34 9.03 -3.57
CA LYS A 60 -2.71 10.37 -4.04
C LYS A 60 -3.76 11.03 -3.14
N LEU A 61 -4.80 10.28 -2.74
CA LEU A 61 -5.83 10.77 -1.82
C LEU A 61 -5.24 11.14 -0.47
N GLU A 62 -4.44 10.26 0.14
CA GLU A 62 -3.81 10.49 1.45
C GLU A 62 -2.92 11.74 1.42
N MET A 63 -2.07 11.89 0.39
CA MET A 63 -1.21 13.07 0.23
C MET A 63 -2.03 14.37 0.07
N LYS A 64 -3.14 14.35 -0.67
CA LYS A 64 -3.97 15.55 -0.87
C LYS A 64 -4.73 15.91 0.40
N LEU A 65 -5.27 14.92 1.09
CA LEU A 65 -5.93 15.07 2.39
C LEU A 65 -4.99 15.68 3.43
N GLU A 66 -3.76 15.18 3.53
CA GLU A 66 -2.74 15.71 4.43
C GLU A 66 -2.42 17.17 4.10
N LYS A 67 -2.23 17.50 2.82
CA LYS A 67 -1.95 18.88 2.37
C LYS A 67 -3.06 19.87 2.73
N VAL A 68 -4.33 19.50 2.54
CA VAL A 68 -5.47 20.35 2.94
C VAL A 68 -5.46 20.57 4.45
N THR A 69 -5.36 19.48 5.20
CA THR A 69 -5.39 19.50 6.66
C THR A 69 -4.24 20.35 7.22
N ALA A 70 -3.04 20.22 6.67
CA ALA A 70 -1.88 21.00 7.05
C ALA A 70 -2.06 22.49 6.75
N ILE A 71 -2.50 22.86 5.54
CA ILE A 71 -2.70 24.28 5.20
C ILE A 71 -3.79 24.91 6.06
N TYR A 72 -4.90 24.20 6.29
CA TYR A 72 -5.97 24.68 7.15
C TYR A 72 -5.48 24.87 8.59
N GLY A 73 -4.84 23.85 9.16
CA GLY A 73 -4.27 23.89 10.51
C GLY A 73 -3.23 24.99 10.68
N GLU A 74 -2.26 25.10 9.77
CA GLU A 74 -1.25 26.16 9.79
C GLU A 74 -1.87 27.55 9.71
N THR A 75 -2.88 27.74 8.87
CA THR A 75 -3.56 29.03 8.74
C THR A 75 -4.29 29.38 10.03
N MET A 76 -4.96 28.42 10.66
CA MET A 76 -5.64 28.61 11.93
C MET A 76 -4.66 28.93 13.06
N THR A 77 -3.53 28.21 13.14
CA THR A 77 -2.46 28.50 14.11
C THR A 77 -1.91 29.91 13.91
N ARG A 78 -1.60 30.31 12.68
CA ARG A 78 -1.12 31.67 12.40
C ARG A 78 -2.15 32.73 12.79
N ILE A 79 -3.44 32.52 12.53
CA ILE A 79 -4.50 33.44 12.96
C ILE A 79 -4.47 33.60 14.48
N SER A 80 -4.36 32.49 15.23
CA SER A 80 -4.31 32.52 16.70
C SER A 80 -3.10 33.25 17.29
N GLU A 81 -2.01 33.37 16.53
CA GLU A 81 -0.81 34.13 16.92
C GLU A 81 -0.97 35.65 16.72
N VAL A 82 -1.96 36.10 15.93
CA VAL A 82 -2.23 37.53 15.73
C VAL A 82 -3.05 38.05 16.91
N THR A 83 -2.47 38.94 17.71
CA THR A 83 -3.12 39.46 18.92
C THR A 83 -4.31 40.40 18.64
N THR A 84 -4.36 40.99 17.45
CA THR A 84 -5.43 41.90 17.01
C THR A 84 -6.33 41.20 15.99
N ASP A 85 -7.63 41.17 16.23
CA ASP A 85 -8.67 40.64 15.32
C ASP A 85 -8.62 39.12 15.01
N SER A 86 -7.85 38.33 15.77
CA SER A 86 -7.77 36.87 15.61
C SER A 86 -9.15 36.19 15.60
N ASP A 87 -10.06 36.60 16.49
CA ASP A 87 -11.38 35.99 16.60
C ASP A 87 -12.23 36.23 15.35
N GLU A 88 -12.14 37.41 14.74
CA GLU A 88 -12.89 37.73 13.51
C GLU A 88 -12.30 36.98 12.32
N LEU A 89 -10.97 36.95 12.18
CA LEU A 89 -10.28 36.21 11.12
C LEU A 89 -10.54 34.70 11.21
N ALA A 90 -10.53 34.15 12.43
CA ALA A 90 -10.81 32.74 12.69
C ALA A 90 -12.26 32.38 12.29
N LYS A 91 -13.24 33.21 12.69
CA LYS A 91 -14.64 33.04 12.26
C LYS A 91 -14.78 33.16 10.74
N ASN A 92 -14.07 34.09 10.11
CA ASN A 92 -14.10 34.29 8.66
C ASN A 92 -13.50 33.10 7.88
N LEU A 93 -12.46 32.46 8.43
CA LEU A 93 -11.90 31.24 7.86
C LEU A 93 -12.81 30.03 8.09
N GLN A 94 -13.36 29.88 9.30
CA GLN A 94 -14.28 28.80 9.66
C GLN A 94 -15.57 28.85 8.81
N ALA A 95 -16.20 30.02 8.68
CA ALA A 95 -17.38 30.18 7.84
C ALA A 95 -17.08 29.83 6.37
N TYR A 96 -15.89 30.17 5.89
CA TYR A 96 -15.44 29.80 4.56
C TYR A 96 -15.19 28.28 4.42
N TRP A 97 -14.64 27.63 5.45
CA TRP A 97 -14.46 26.18 5.50
C TRP A 97 -15.79 25.44 5.42
N GLU A 98 -16.79 25.93 6.16
CA GLU A 98 -18.17 25.43 6.15
C GLU A 98 -18.85 25.64 4.79
N GLU A 99 -18.76 26.85 4.21
CA GLU A 99 -19.30 27.17 2.87
C GLU A 99 -18.77 26.20 1.80
N ARG A 100 -17.50 25.79 1.92
CA ARG A 100 -16.85 24.87 0.99
C ARG A 100 -17.07 23.40 1.31
N ASN A 101 -17.89 23.08 2.31
CA ASN A 101 -18.10 21.71 2.80
C ASN A 101 -16.77 21.00 3.12
N GLY A 102 -15.79 21.74 3.66
CA GLY A 102 -14.43 21.24 3.81
C GLY A 102 -14.36 19.96 4.64
N GLU A 103 -15.05 19.91 5.80
CA GLU A 103 -15.07 18.72 6.65
C GLU A 103 -15.72 17.52 5.94
N SER A 104 -16.86 17.74 5.27
CA SER A 104 -17.56 16.69 4.53
C SER A 104 -16.69 16.06 3.44
N ILE A 105 -15.94 16.88 2.69
CA ILE A 105 -15.02 16.38 1.65
C ILE A 105 -13.88 15.58 2.27
N LEU A 106 -13.35 16.01 3.42
CA LEU A 106 -12.30 15.27 4.12
C LEU A 106 -12.81 13.94 4.67
N GLU A 107 -14.03 13.90 5.22
CA GLU A 107 -14.65 12.67 5.69
C GLU A 107 -14.92 11.69 4.55
N GLU A 108 -15.47 12.18 3.43
CA GLU A 108 -15.70 11.38 2.22
C GLU A 108 -14.38 10.81 1.66
N ALA A 109 -13.32 11.62 1.61
CA ALA A 109 -11.99 11.16 1.20
C ALA A 109 -11.47 10.04 2.12
N ARG A 110 -11.65 10.14 3.45
CA ARG A 110 -11.23 9.10 4.40
C ARG A 110 -12.03 7.81 4.20
N ALA A 111 -13.33 7.92 4.01
CA ALA A 111 -14.18 6.77 3.72
C ALA A 111 -13.75 6.07 2.43
N MET A 112 -13.52 6.85 1.36
CA MET A 112 -13.04 6.34 0.08
C MET A 112 -11.68 5.64 0.21
N ILE A 113 -10.73 6.19 0.98
CA ILE A 113 -9.45 5.53 1.26
C ILE A 113 -9.68 4.15 1.89
N GLN A 114 -10.54 4.04 2.89
CA GLN A 114 -10.83 2.76 3.56
C GLN A 114 -11.46 1.73 2.61
N ASP A 115 -12.39 2.17 1.77
CA ASP A 115 -13.03 1.31 0.77
C ASP A 115 -12.01 0.80 -0.26
N LEU A 116 -11.13 1.67 -0.76
CA LEU A 116 -10.07 1.29 -1.69
C LEU A 116 -9.04 0.34 -1.05
N GLU A 117 -8.67 0.55 0.22
CA GLU A 117 -7.80 -0.37 0.97
C GLU A 117 -8.42 -1.76 1.10
N MET A 118 -9.75 -1.83 1.29
CA MET A 118 -10.49 -3.08 1.30
C MET A 118 -10.40 -3.78 -0.06
N ARG A 119 -10.59 -3.04 -1.17
CA ARG A 119 -10.44 -3.57 -2.54
C ARG A 119 -9.03 -4.06 -2.82
N VAL A 120 -7.99 -3.37 -2.34
CA VAL A 120 -6.60 -3.83 -2.44
C VAL A 120 -6.40 -5.16 -1.73
N THR A 121 -7.01 -5.33 -0.56
CA THR A 121 -6.95 -6.58 0.22
C THR A 121 -7.68 -7.72 -0.46
N GLU A 122 -8.84 -7.45 -1.07
CA GLU A 122 -9.57 -8.40 -1.90
C GLU A 122 -8.70 -8.91 -3.07
N LEU A 123 -8.12 -7.99 -3.84
CA LEU A 123 -7.22 -8.30 -4.96
C LEU A 123 -5.98 -9.09 -4.50
N ALA A 124 -5.40 -8.74 -3.35
CA ALA A 124 -4.26 -9.48 -2.80
C ALA A 124 -4.63 -10.92 -2.39
N THR A 125 -5.84 -11.12 -1.86
CA THR A 125 -6.34 -12.46 -1.51
C THR A 125 -6.56 -13.31 -2.76
N GLN A 126 -7.07 -12.71 -3.83
CA GLN A 126 -7.25 -13.39 -5.11
C GLN A 126 -5.90 -13.74 -5.77
N ASP A 127 -4.92 -12.84 -5.76
CA ASP A 127 -3.55 -13.10 -6.24
C ASP A 127 -2.94 -14.33 -5.53
N MET A 128 -3.13 -14.40 -4.20
CA MET A 128 -2.68 -15.53 -3.39
C MET A 128 -3.39 -16.84 -3.77
N HIS A 129 -4.72 -16.82 -3.99
CA HIS A 129 -5.46 -18.02 -4.40
C HIS A 129 -5.02 -18.54 -5.78
N ILE A 130 -4.73 -17.65 -6.73
CA ILE A 130 -4.22 -18.01 -8.06
C ILE A 130 -2.85 -18.65 -7.94
N ALA A 131 -1.94 -18.05 -7.17
CA ALA A 131 -0.61 -18.61 -6.95
C ALA A 131 -0.67 -20.03 -6.35
N TYR A 132 -1.56 -20.28 -5.39
CA TYR A 132 -1.74 -21.62 -4.82
C TYR A 132 -2.34 -22.63 -5.81
N ALA A 133 -3.24 -22.21 -6.69
CA ALA A 133 -3.80 -23.08 -7.72
C ALA A 133 -2.72 -23.52 -8.71
N ASP A 134 -1.86 -22.59 -9.15
CA ASP A 134 -0.75 -22.88 -10.05
C ASP A 134 0.28 -23.84 -9.43
N GLU A 135 0.61 -23.67 -8.15
CA GLU A 135 1.49 -24.58 -7.41
C GLU A 135 0.91 -25.99 -7.29
N PHE A 136 -0.41 -26.09 -7.04
CA PHE A 136 -1.10 -27.36 -6.94
C PHE A 136 -1.10 -28.11 -8.29
N ASP A 137 -1.38 -27.40 -9.38
CA ASP A 137 -1.33 -27.97 -10.74
C ASP A 137 0.08 -28.41 -11.12
N ALA A 138 1.11 -27.66 -10.71
CA ALA A 138 2.50 -28.05 -10.92
C ALA A 138 2.85 -29.35 -10.16
N HIS A 139 2.34 -29.53 -8.94
CA HIS A 139 2.53 -30.76 -8.16
C HIS A 139 1.80 -31.97 -8.74
N LEU A 140 0.61 -31.79 -9.31
CA LEU A 140 -0.09 -32.87 -10.01
C LEU A 140 0.69 -33.30 -11.26
N ARG A 141 1.17 -32.34 -12.06
CA ARG A 141 2.00 -32.66 -13.24
C ARG A 141 3.26 -33.43 -12.89
N GLN A 142 3.89 -33.16 -11.74
CA GLN A 142 5.06 -33.91 -11.28
C GLN A 142 4.75 -35.36 -10.89
N ARG A 143 3.53 -35.66 -10.40
CA ARG A 143 3.13 -37.04 -10.08
C ARG A 143 2.84 -37.87 -11.31
N ASP A 144 2.30 -37.24 -12.36
CA ASP A 144 1.92 -37.91 -13.59
C ASP A 144 3.10 -38.07 -14.57
N MET A 145 4.28 -37.55 -14.24
CA MET A 145 5.49 -37.85 -14.99
C MET A 145 5.80 -39.34 -14.82
N PRO A 146 5.79 -40.14 -15.90
CA PRO A 146 6.19 -41.54 -15.80
C PRO A 146 7.58 -41.58 -15.18
N GLN A 147 7.72 -42.27 -14.05
CA GLN A 147 9.04 -42.62 -13.54
C GLN A 147 9.73 -43.34 -14.69
N SER A 148 10.73 -42.68 -15.30
CA SER A 148 11.59 -43.37 -16.23
C SER A 148 12.30 -44.43 -15.40
N ASP A 149 11.84 -45.67 -15.52
CA ASP A 149 12.54 -46.87 -15.08
C ASP A 149 13.82 -47.02 -15.94
N SER A 150 14.68 -46.03 -15.88
CA SER A 150 16.08 -46.19 -16.22
C SER A 150 16.71 -46.81 -14.98
N ASP A 151 16.75 -48.14 -14.96
CA ASP A 151 17.62 -48.90 -14.08
C ASP A 151 18.99 -48.22 -13.99
N PRO A 152 19.60 -48.10 -12.80
CA PRO A 152 20.98 -47.66 -12.70
C PRO A 152 21.84 -48.74 -13.37
N VAL A 153 22.15 -48.54 -14.65
CA VAL A 153 23.24 -49.24 -15.31
C VAL A 153 24.48 -48.89 -14.50
N VAL A 154 24.88 -49.82 -13.64
CA VAL A 154 26.15 -49.81 -12.91
C VAL A 154 27.24 -49.81 -13.97
N ALA A 155 27.62 -48.62 -14.42
CA ALA A 155 28.78 -48.41 -15.25
C ALA A 155 30.01 -48.72 -14.38
N ARG A 156 30.44 -49.98 -14.46
CA ARG A 156 31.70 -50.47 -13.93
C ARG A 156 32.80 -49.59 -14.54
N ALA A 157 33.45 -48.79 -13.70
CA ALA A 157 34.54 -47.92 -14.11
C ALA A 157 35.72 -48.78 -14.61
N GLU A 158 35.92 -48.84 -15.93
CA GLU A 158 37.20 -49.22 -16.50
C GLU A 158 38.06 -47.96 -16.58
N VAL A 159 39.12 -47.97 -15.76
CA VAL A 159 40.20 -47.00 -15.76
C VAL A 159 41.00 -47.21 -17.05
N VAL A 160 40.79 -46.37 -18.06
CA VAL A 160 41.68 -46.28 -19.22
C VAL A 160 42.48 -44.98 -19.13
N VAL A 161 43.74 -45.15 -18.78
CA VAL A 161 44.81 -44.14 -18.83
C VAL A 161 45.13 -43.84 -20.29
N GLY A 162 45.17 -42.56 -20.69
CA GLY A 162 45.60 -42.18 -22.04
C GLY A 162 45.51 -40.69 -22.38
N THR A 163 46.56 -39.94 -21.99
CA THR A 163 47.26 -38.88 -22.75
C THR A 163 46.49 -37.91 -23.68
N GLU A 164 46.56 -36.61 -23.32
CA GLU A 164 46.61 -35.44 -24.22
C GLU A 164 47.69 -35.57 -25.33
N PRO A 165 47.75 -34.78 -26.45
CA PRO A 165 47.29 -33.38 -26.59
C PRO A 165 46.77 -32.92 -27.99
N ALA A 166 46.42 -31.63 -28.04
CA ALA A 166 46.70 -30.68 -29.14
C ALA A 166 45.63 -30.32 -30.20
N LYS A 167 45.25 -29.03 -30.13
CA LYS A 167 45.23 -28.01 -31.21
C LYS A 167 44.19 -28.11 -32.35
N ARG A 168 43.51 -26.97 -32.53
CA ARG A 168 43.26 -26.24 -33.81
C ARG A 168 41.92 -26.50 -34.51
N ARG A 169 40.99 -25.52 -34.43
CA ARG A 169 40.61 -24.69 -35.60
C ARG A 169 39.63 -23.56 -35.23
N LYS A 170 40.05 -22.34 -35.56
CA LYS A 170 39.17 -21.19 -35.86
C LYS A 170 38.46 -21.43 -37.20
N ASN A 171 37.19 -21.04 -37.30
CA ASN A 171 36.44 -20.54 -38.47
C ASN A 171 35.09 -20.05 -37.88
N ARG A 172 34.74 -18.76 -37.78
CA ARG A 172 34.57 -17.65 -38.75
C ARG A 172 33.50 -17.91 -39.83
N MET A 173 32.50 -17.01 -39.81
CA MET A 173 31.64 -16.50 -40.90
C MET A 173 30.33 -17.24 -41.18
N GLY A 174 29.22 -16.50 -41.03
CA GLY A 174 27.88 -16.86 -41.46
C GLY A 174 26.83 -15.96 -40.80
N GLN A 175 26.74 -14.71 -41.23
CA GLN A 175 25.76 -13.68 -40.83
C GLN A 175 24.62 -13.63 -41.89
N PRO A 176 23.70 -12.66 -41.83
CA PRO A 176 22.32 -12.71 -41.32
C PRO A 176 21.24 -12.82 -42.42
N THR A 177 19.99 -13.10 -42.04
CA THR A 177 18.83 -12.81 -42.90
C THR A 177 17.88 -11.83 -42.22
N LEU A 178 17.76 -10.68 -42.89
CA LEU A 178 16.79 -9.59 -42.76
C LEU A 178 15.36 -10.06 -43.08
N TYR A 179 14.36 -9.55 -42.34
CA TYR A 179 13.05 -9.04 -42.79
C TYR A 179 12.46 -8.25 -41.59
N GLU A 180 12.56 -6.92 -41.62
CA GLU A 180 11.47 -5.92 -41.79
C GLU A 180 10.58 -5.76 -40.54
N LYS A 181 10.71 -4.64 -39.79
CA LYS A 181 10.01 -3.33 -39.95
C LYS A 181 8.55 -3.48 -39.50
N GLU A 182 8.19 -3.10 -38.27
CA GLU A 182 7.64 -1.80 -37.80
C GLU A 182 7.41 -2.00 -36.27
N GLU A 183 7.46 -1.08 -35.33
CA GLU A 183 6.93 0.28 -35.27
C GLU A 183 7.53 0.92 -33.98
N GLU A 184 7.85 2.22 -34.03
CA GLU A 184 8.44 2.97 -32.92
C GLU A 184 7.39 3.34 -31.85
N ALA A 185 7.71 3.11 -30.57
CA ALA A 185 7.11 3.85 -29.46
C ALA A 185 8.16 4.15 -28.37
N PRO A 186 8.17 5.37 -27.78
CA PRO A 186 9.33 5.86 -27.07
C PRO A 186 9.30 5.63 -25.55
N THR A 187 10.50 5.80 -24.99
CA THR A 187 10.81 6.36 -23.66
C THR A 187 10.78 5.49 -22.40
N ASN A 188 12.00 5.16 -21.97
CA ASN A 188 12.57 5.58 -20.68
C ASN A 188 12.07 4.88 -19.40
N CYS A 189 12.47 3.62 -19.23
CA CYS A 189 12.53 2.98 -17.92
C CYS A 189 13.91 3.20 -17.28
N ARG A 190 13.99 4.26 -16.45
CA ARG A 190 15.09 4.46 -15.48
C ARG A 190 15.23 3.21 -14.60
N LYS A 191 16.43 2.62 -14.62
CA LYS A 191 16.86 1.58 -13.68
C LYS A 191 16.82 2.11 -12.25
N ILE A 192 15.88 1.64 -11.43
CA ILE A 192 15.95 1.78 -9.97
C ILE A 192 16.58 0.49 -9.41
N VAL A 193 17.88 0.59 -9.13
CA VAL A 193 18.62 -0.39 -8.32
C VAL A 193 18.18 -0.21 -6.87
N ARG A 194 17.40 -1.14 -6.30
CA ARG A 194 17.14 -1.19 -4.85
C ARG A 194 18.08 -2.21 -4.21
N ASN A 195 19.12 -1.70 -3.58
CA ASN A 195 19.92 -2.41 -2.58
C ASN A 195 19.03 -2.77 -1.39
N ARG A 196 18.76 -4.05 -1.17
CA ARG A 196 18.20 -4.56 0.11
C ARG A 196 19.36 -4.89 1.03
N LYS A 197 19.67 -4.00 1.98
CA LYS A 197 20.39 -4.37 3.20
C LYS A 197 19.36 -4.80 4.24
N THR A 198 19.42 -6.07 4.60
CA THR A 198 18.83 -6.71 5.77
C THR A 198 19.45 -6.19 7.06
N VAL A 199 18.64 -5.80 8.05
CA VAL A 199 18.99 -5.85 9.50
C VAL A 199 17.72 -6.18 10.31
N PRO A 200 17.78 -7.10 11.30
CA PRO A 200 16.65 -7.52 12.12
C PRO A 200 16.56 -6.71 13.42
N LEU A 201 15.35 -6.38 13.89
CA LEU A 201 15.11 -5.87 15.25
C LEU A 201 13.72 -6.30 15.72
N LEU A 202 13.66 -7.42 16.43
CA LEU A 202 12.55 -7.81 17.29
C LEU A 202 13.15 -8.37 18.59
N GLN A 203 13.34 -7.53 19.62
CA GLN A 203 13.55 -8.04 20.98
C GLN A 203 13.34 -7.09 22.17
N SER A 204 12.70 -5.93 22.04
CA SER A 204 12.64 -4.96 23.17
C SER A 204 11.25 -4.45 23.58
N LEU A 205 10.17 -5.18 23.33
CA LEU A 205 8.80 -4.70 23.65
C LEU A 205 7.94 -5.67 24.48
N VAL A 206 8.52 -6.30 25.50
CA VAL A 206 7.76 -7.17 26.45
C VAL A 206 7.92 -6.79 27.93
N LEU A 207 8.64 -5.72 28.28
CA LEU A 207 8.73 -5.28 29.69
C LEU A 207 8.37 -3.81 29.84
N GLY A 208 7.07 -3.51 29.95
CA GLY A 208 6.63 -2.13 30.19
C GLY A 208 5.15 -1.89 30.47
N LEU A 209 4.37 -2.89 30.91
CA LEU A 209 2.94 -2.71 31.17
C LEU A 209 2.45 -3.30 32.50
N THR A 210 3.14 -3.02 33.60
CA THR A 210 2.56 -3.13 34.95
C THR A 210 3.12 -2.03 35.86
N GLY A 211 2.48 -0.86 35.86
CA GLY A 211 2.80 0.15 36.88
C GLY A 211 2.32 1.56 36.60
N ILE A 212 1.00 1.80 36.57
CA ILE A 212 0.49 3.16 36.84
C ILE A 212 -0.53 3.08 37.97
N ARG A 213 0.01 3.42 39.15
CA ARG A 213 -0.62 3.51 40.46
C ARG A 213 -1.36 4.85 40.54
N GLN A 214 -2.55 4.82 41.14
CA GLN A 214 -3.39 5.98 41.43
C GLN A 214 -2.61 7.08 42.18
N GLY A 215 -2.68 8.30 41.66
CA GLY A 215 -2.14 9.51 42.29
C GLY A 215 -3.03 10.71 41.96
N ARG A 216 -4.19 10.77 42.60
CA ARG A 216 -5.17 11.87 42.50
C ARG A 216 -4.64 13.04 43.34
N ARG A 217 -4.13 14.10 42.71
CA ARG A 217 -3.97 15.42 43.34
C ARG A 217 -4.58 16.50 42.46
N HIS A 218 -5.51 17.22 43.06
CA HIS A 218 -6.15 18.40 42.51
C HIS A 218 -5.12 19.45 42.11
N HIS A 219 -5.07 19.79 40.83
CA HIS A 219 -4.68 21.13 40.39
C HIS A 219 -5.77 21.69 39.49
N ARG A 220 -6.40 22.74 40.01
CA ARG A 220 -7.29 23.65 39.31
C ARG A 220 -6.42 24.46 38.34
N MET A 221 -6.61 24.27 37.04
CA MET A 221 -6.08 25.16 36.01
C MET A 221 -7.27 25.58 35.13
N GLN A 222 -7.64 26.85 35.29
CA GLN A 222 -8.35 27.60 34.27
C GLN A 222 -7.36 27.93 33.14
N GLY A 223 -7.83 27.89 31.89
CA GLY A 223 -7.19 28.57 30.77
C GLY A 223 -6.88 27.69 29.57
N SER A 224 -7.58 27.99 28.46
CA SER A 224 -7.23 27.68 27.06
C SER A 224 -6.97 26.21 26.69
N GLY A 225 -8.00 25.51 26.20
CA GLY A 225 -7.95 24.06 25.96
C GLY A 225 -8.62 23.57 24.68
N SER A 226 -8.66 24.39 23.62
CA SER A 226 -9.30 23.99 22.35
C SER A 226 -8.31 23.36 21.36
N HIS A 227 -7.08 23.87 21.27
CA HIS A 227 -6.10 23.42 20.26
C HIS A 227 -5.34 22.13 20.62
N GLN A 228 -5.19 21.78 21.90
CA GLN A 228 -4.57 20.49 22.28
C GLN A 228 -5.49 19.28 22.01
N ARG A 229 -6.79 19.48 21.80
CA ARG A 229 -7.73 18.37 21.58
C ARG A 229 -7.62 17.75 20.18
N LEU A 230 -7.25 18.53 19.15
CA LEU A 230 -7.13 18.02 17.78
C LEU A 230 -5.94 17.07 17.59
N ASN A 231 -4.79 17.35 18.20
CA ASN A 231 -3.62 16.46 18.12
C ASN A 231 -3.84 15.13 18.87
N VAL A 232 -4.58 15.15 19.98
CA VAL A 232 -4.94 13.93 20.72
C VAL A 232 -5.90 13.06 19.90
N LEU A 233 -6.84 13.68 19.18
CA LEU A 233 -7.77 12.94 18.31
C LEU A 233 -7.07 12.32 17.10
N GLN A 234 -6.09 12.99 16.49
CA GLN A 234 -5.29 12.40 15.40
C GLN A 234 -4.44 11.21 15.89
N HIS A 235 -3.85 11.29 17.08
CA HIS A 235 -3.07 10.19 17.63
C HIS A 235 -3.95 8.98 18.01
N LEU A 236 -5.11 9.23 18.62
CA LEU A 236 -6.09 8.18 18.93
C LEU A 236 -6.65 7.53 17.65
N TRP A 237 -6.83 8.30 16.58
CA TRP A 237 -7.29 7.77 15.30
C TRP A 237 -6.27 6.82 14.65
N LEU A 238 -4.97 7.15 14.72
CA LEU A 238 -3.88 6.27 14.28
C LEU A 238 -3.78 4.99 15.13
N GLU A 239 -3.96 5.09 16.45
CA GLU A 239 -3.96 3.93 17.34
C GLU A 239 -5.16 2.99 17.09
N VAL A 240 -6.35 3.56 16.85
CA VAL A 240 -7.54 2.77 16.51
C VAL A 240 -7.39 2.11 15.13
N ARG A 241 -6.79 2.78 14.13
CA ARG A 241 -6.50 2.19 12.81
C ARG A 241 -5.50 1.03 12.91
N CYS A 242 -4.47 1.15 13.76
CA CYS A 242 -3.55 0.04 14.03
C CYS A 242 -4.25 -1.14 14.74
N ALA A 243 -5.09 -0.85 15.74
CA ALA A 243 -5.81 -1.88 16.48
C ALA A 243 -6.86 -2.61 15.60
N SER A 244 -7.56 -1.89 14.72
CA SER A 244 -8.54 -2.50 13.80
C SER A 244 -7.86 -3.38 12.74
N GLN A 245 -6.72 -2.95 12.20
CA GLN A 245 -5.96 -3.79 11.26
C GLN A 245 -5.42 -5.06 11.94
N LEU A 246 -4.90 -4.95 13.17
CA LEU A 246 -4.40 -6.13 13.91
C LEU A 246 -5.52 -7.12 14.26
N THR A 247 -6.71 -6.63 14.62
CA THR A 247 -7.85 -7.51 14.91
C THR A 247 -8.35 -8.21 13.65
N TRP A 248 -8.39 -7.53 12.50
CA TRP A 248 -8.71 -8.15 11.21
C TRP A 248 -7.70 -9.24 10.81
N TRP A 249 -6.39 -8.97 10.95
CA TRP A 249 -5.35 -9.96 10.71
C TRP A 249 -5.47 -11.18 11.63
N LEU A 250 -5.80 -10.98 12.90
CA LEU A 250 -6.06 -12.05 13.87
C LEU A 250 -7.25 -12.92 13.47
N ILE A 251 -8.36 -12.31 13.03
CA ILE A 251 -9.56 -13.03 12.58
C ILE A 251 -9.23 -13.87 11.33
N LEU A 252 -8.52 -13.29 10.36
CA LEU A 252 -8.15 -13.96 9.12
C LEU A 252 -7.18 -15.13 9.38
N PHE A 253 -6.21 -14.93 10.28
CA PHE A 253 -5.29 -15.98 10.73
C PHE A 253 -6.02 -17.12 11.45
N LEU A 254 -6.98 -16.79 12.33
CA LEU A 254 -7.80 -17.79 13.03
C LEU A 254 -8.70 -18.59 12.06
N GLN A 255 -9.29 -17.94 11.06
CA GLN A 255 -10.04 -18.63 10.01
C GLN A 255 -9.16 -19.58 9.21
N LEU A 256 -7.94 -19.15 8.83
CA LEU A 256 -6.99 -19.99 8.10
C LEU A 256 -6.61 -21.23 8.93
N LYS A 257 -6.27 -21.03 10.22
CA LYS A 257 -5.95 -22.13 11.13
C LYS A 257 -7.12 -23.10 11.29
N TYR A 258 -8.33 -22.58 11.44
CA TYR A 258 -9.54 -23.39 11.56
C TYR A 258 -9.77 -24.25 10.32
N GLN A 259 -9.62 -23.69 9.12
CA GLN A 259 -9.74 -24.45 7.87
C GLN A 259 -8.68 -25.56 7.77
N THR A 260 -7.44 -25.28 8.15
CA THR A 260 -6.35 -26.27 8.14
C THR A 260 -6.65 -27.43 9.10
N LEU A 261 -7.07 -27.13 10.34
CA LEU A 261 -7.43 -28.15 11.33
C LEU A 261 -8.63 -28.99 10.88
N ARG A 262 -9.62 -28.37 10.22
CA ARG A 262 -10.78 -29.08 9.67
C ARG A 262 -10.39 -30.06 8.56
N ARG A 263 -9.37 -29.75 7.74
CA ARG A 263 -8.86 -30.65 6.71
C ARG A 263 -8.08 -31.83 7.30
N ILE A 264 -7.30 -31.60 8.36
CA ILE A 264 -6.56 -32.67 9.06
C ILE A 264 -7.53 -33.66 9.69
N ARG A 265 -8.62 -33.20 10.32
CA ARG A 265 -9.60 -34.07 11.00
C ARG A 265 -10.41 -34.97 10.05
N LYS A 266 -10.43 -34.67 8.75
CA LYS A 266 -11.14 -35.46 7.73
C LYS A 266 -10.25 -36.53 7.06
N ARG A 267 -8.95 -36.54 7.35
CA ARG A 267 -8.01 -37.60 6.93
C ARG A 267 -7.81 -38.56 8.09
#